data_AF-A0A3M1E707-F1
#
_entry.id   AF-A0A3M1E707-F1
#
_cell.length_a   1.000
_cell.length_b   1.000
_cell.length_c   1.000
_cell.angle_alpha   90.00
_cell.angle_beta   90.00
_cell.angle_gamma   90.00
#
_symmetry.space_group_name_H-M   'P 1'
#
loop_
_entity.id
_entity.type
_entity.pdbx_description
1 polymer ?
#
loop_
_entity_poly.entity_id
_entity_poly.type
_entity_poly.pdbx_seq_one_letter_code
_entity_poly.pdbx_strand_id
1 'polypeptide(L)' 'MVRKARIEDAQAIHALLNHYAGEGIMLSASLAEVYEYIRSFYVYELDGAVVGTVRLQ' A
#
# COMPACT_ATOMS: atom_id res chain seq x y z
N MET A 1 3.01 -10.80 9.03
CA MET A 1 1.71 -11.46 8.73
C MET A 1 1.01 -10.74 7.58
N VAL A 2 0.32 -11.47 6.70
CA VAL A 2 -0.53 -10.86 5.66
C VAL A 2 -1.90 -10.57 6.26
N ARG A 3 -2.40 -9.34 6.11
CA ARG A 3 -3.75 -8.95 6.51
C ARG A 3 -4.36 -7.97 5.52
N LYS A 4 -5.68 -7.79 5.60
CA LYS A 4 -6.36 -6.70 4.88
C LYS A 4 -5.85 -5.35 5.36
N ALA A 5 -5.70 -4.42 4.43
CA ALA A 5 -5.33 -3.05 4.73
C ALA A 5 -6.49 -2.31 5.43
N ARG A 6 -6.11 -1.36 6.27
CA ARG A 6 -6.98 -0.45 7.01
C ARG A 6 -6.65 0.99 6.61
N ILE A 7 -7.54 1.92 6.97
CA ILE A 7 -7.37 3.35 6.67
C ILE A 7 -6.05 3.90 7.25
N GLU A 8 -5.62 3.39 8.40
CA GLU A 8 -4.33 3.72 9.04
C GLU A 8 -3.11 3.32 8.18
N ASP A 9 -3.23 2.28 7.36
CA ASP A 9 -2.12 1.80 6.50
C ASP A 9 -1.98 2.62 5.21
N ALA A 10 -2.96 3.47 4.88
CA ALA A 10 -3.01 4.16 3.58
C ALA A 10 -1.76 5.02 3.33
N GLN A 11 -1.24 5.70 4.36
CA GLN A 11 0.00 6.47 4.25
C GLN A 11 1.22 5.58 4.00
N ALA A 12 1.33 4.45 4.69
CA ALA A 12 2.42 3.50 4.50
C ALA A 12 2.38 2.85 3.10
N ILE A 13 1.18 2.49 2.64
CA ILE A 13 0.95 1.99 1.28
C ILE A 13 1.38 3.03 0.25
N HIS A 14 0.89 4.26 0.34
CA HIS A 14 1.24 5.33 -0.59
C HIS A 14 2.75 5.62 -0.62
N ALA A 15 3.42 5.58 0.55
CA ALA A 15 4.87 5.72 0.61
C ALA A 15 5.60 4.59 -0.14
N LEU A 16 5.17 3.34 0.04
CA LEU A 16 5.71 2.19 -0.70
C LEU A 16 5.49 2.32 -2.21
N LEU A 17 4.27 2.69 -2.62
CA LEU A 17 3.94 2.87 -4.05
C LEU A 17 4.81 3.98 -4.68
N ASN A 18 5.00 5.11 -4.00
CA ASN A 18 5.82 6.21 -4.50
C ASN A 18 7.31 5.87 -4.56
N HIS A 19 7.81 5.08 -3.61
CA HIS A 19 9.19 4.63 -3.62
C HIS A 19 9.50 3.84 -4.90
N TYR A 20 8.71 2.80 -5.19
CA TYR A 20 8.90 1.97 -6.39
C TYR A 20 8.48 2.66 -7.69
N ALA A 21 7.55 3.61 -7.65
CA ALA A 21 7.23 4.45 -8.82
C ALA A 21 8.40 5.39 -9.18
N GLY A 22 9.12 5.92 -8.18
CA GLY A 22 10.35 6.69 -8.38
C GLY A 22 11.48 5.88 -9.03
N GLU A 23 11.51 4.57 -8.80
CA GLU A 23 12.43 3.63 -9.44
C GLU A 23 11.97 3.17 -10.84
N GLY A 24 10.78 3.57 -11.28
CA GLY A 24 10.22 3.19 -12.58
C GLY A 24 9.74 1.73 -12.66
N ILE A 25 9.63 1.05 -11.51
CA ILE A 25 9.24 -0.36 -11.42
C ILE A 25 7.72 -0.52 -11.41
N MET A 26 6.98 0.54 -11.07
CA MET A 26 5.51 0.52 -11.02
C MET A 26 4.87 1.88 -11.34
N LEU A 27 3.58 1.86 -11.63
CA LEU A 27 2.77 3.07 -11.79
C LEU A 27 2.55 3.75 -10.45
N SER A 28 2.70 5.08 -10.40
CA SER A 28 2.32 5.85 -9.21
C SER A 28 0.81 5.76 -8.98
N ALA A 29 0.41 5.77 -7.71
CA ALA A 29 -0.98 5.92 -7.32
C ALA A 29 -1.09 7.13 -6.41
N SER A 30 -2.15 7.92 -6.58
CA SER A 30 -2.45 9.02 -5.68
C SER A 30 -2.93 8.51 -4.32
N LEU A 31 -2.75 9.31 -3.27
CA LEU A 31 -3.27 8.98 -1.95
C LEU A 31 -4.81 8.79 -1.95
N ALA A 32 -5.53 9.54 -2.80
CA ALA A 32 -6.98 9.41 -2.96
C ALA A 32 -7.37 8.02 -3.49
N GLU A 33 -6.68 7.50 -4.50
CA GLU A 33 -6.90 6.14 -5.01
C GLU A 33 -6.61 5.08 -3.95
N VAL A 34 -5.57 5.26 -3.14
CA VAL A 34 -5.27 4.33 -2.04
C VAL A 34 -6.42 4.28 -1.04
N TYR A 35 -7.01 5.42 -0.68
CA TYR A 35 -8.19 5.46 0.19
C TYR A 35 -9.43 4.83 -0.45
N GLU A 36 -9.68 5.12 -1.73
CA GLU A 36 -10.81 4.56 -2.48
C GLU A 36 -10.77 3.03 -2.51
N TYR A 37 -9.59 2.48 -2.80
CA TYR A 37 -9.40 1.04 -2.97
C TYR A 37 -8.85 0.32 -1.74
N ILE A 38 -8.80 0.97 -0.56
CA ILE A 38 -8.12 0.45 0.65
C ILE A 38 -8.55 -0.97 1.01
N ARG A 39 -9.82 -1.33 0.80
CA ARG A 39 -10.37 -2.67 1.12
C ARG A 39 -9.89 -3.78 0.19
N SER A 40 -9.36 -3.42 -0.97
CA SER A 40 -8.77 -4.31 -1.97
C SER A 40 -7.26 -4.46 -1.79
N PHE A 41 -6.65 -3.69 -0.89
CA PHE A 41 -5.25 -3.85 -0.52
C PHE A 41 -5.08 -4.92 0.58
N TYR A 42 -4.01 -5.68 0.43
CA TYR A 42 -3.43 -6.52 1.46
C TYR A 42 -2.06 -5.97 1.80
N VAL A 43 -1.76 -5.95 3.09
CA VAL A 43 -0.47 -5.51 3.61
C VAL A 43 0.23 -6.66 4.29
N TYR A 44 1.55 -6.66 4.18
CA TYR A 44 2.40 -7.51 5.00
C TYR A 44 2.94 -6.67 6.16
N GLU A 45 2.53 -7.03 7.37
CA GLU A 45 2.97 -6.40 8.61
C GLU A 45 4.12 -7.20 9.22
N LEU A 46 5.22 -6.52 9.55
CA LEU A 46 6.37 -7.08 10.27
C LEU A 46 6.69 -6.14 11.43
N ASP A 47 6.70 -6.67 12.66
CA ASP A 47 7.01 -5.90 13.88
C ASP A 47 6.19 -4.60 14.04
N GLY A 48 4.92 -4.62 13.62
CA GLY A 48 4.02 -3.46 13.66
C GLY A 48 4.20 -2.46 12.51
N ALA A 49 5.12 -2.71 11.58
CA ALA A 49 5.34 -1.90 10.39
C ALA A 49 4.82 -2.58 9.12
N VAL A 50 4.21 -1.80 8.23
CA VAL A 50 3.83 -2.28 6.90
C VAL A 50 5.05 -2.25 5.99
N VAL A 51 5.56 -3.41 5.62
CA VAL A 51 6.77 -3.56 4.79
C VAL A 51 6.46 -3.98 3.34
N GLY A 52 5.20 -4.31 3.05
CA GLY A 52 4.77 -4.68 1.72
C GLY A 52 3.28 -4.49 1.52
N THR A 53 2.87 -4.26 0.29
CA THR A 53 1.48 -4.08 -0.09
C THR A 53 1.21 -4.71 -1.45
N VAL A 54 0.00 -5.25 -1.63
CA VAL A 54 -0.48 -5.73 -2.91
C VAL A 54 -1.96 -5.38 -3.04
N ARG A 55 -2.37 -4.93 -4.22
CA ARG A 55 -3.78 -4.75 -4.56
C ARG A 55 -4.24 -5.98 -5.33
N LEU A 56 -5.31 -6.61 -4.86
CA LEU A 56 -5.98 -7.70 -5.56
C LEU A 56 -7.41 -7.24 -5.88
N GLN A 57 -7.76 -7.25 -7.16
CA GLN A 57 -9.09 -6.90 -7.66
C GLN A 57 -9.75 -8.12 -8.26
#